data_AF-A0A415CDN6-F1
#
_entry.id   AF-A0A415CDN6-F1
#
_cell.length_a   1.000
_cell.length_b   1.000
_cell.length_c   1.000
_cell.angle_alpha   90.00
_cell.angle_beta   90.00
_cell.angle_gamma   90.00
#
_symmetry.space_group_name_H-M   'P 1'
#
loop_
_entity.id
_entity.type
_entity.pdbx_description
1 polymer ?
#
loop_
_entity_poly.entity_id
_entity_poly.type
_entity_poly.pdbx_seq_one_letter_code
_entity_poly.pdbx_strand_id
1 'polypeptide(L)'
;MSDNNQSGRFYSLQEVSAQCGLAPYILRYWELHFPELTADDSKPKHMYNASDISLINRIKTLLYVEHLTIEQAKGRLKQEMAFPVDYSGKAKEAETVEAKAEPQQAAPVQEVTPEPQVGVASEVVAPSPEVVEPVQESAPETVKSEETAHTAAESDAMPMDEIHRAAAAELANLRGEVQSLQSQLAEERQKTASAQELLSAEVAKVLETSQALQAKTDELAQVNQALVAARAQLAQLNEELTAARGELASKQSELATALQYSATNESARAAAFDRLEAENALLRGKVSNFVNQLKDLSAVLTKTK
;
A
#
# COMPACT_ATOMS: atom_id res chain seq x y z
N MET A 1 -7.35 -22.38 -19.87
CA MET A 1 -8.79 -22.08 -20.04
C MET A 1 -9.48 -22.63 -18.80
N SER A 2 -9.92 -21.76 -17.89
CA SER A 2 -10.54 -22.19 -16.63
C SER A 2 -11.91 -21.52 -16.52
N ASP A 3 -12.92 -22.30 -16.90
CA ASP A 3 -14.29 -22.38 -16.37
C ASP A 3 -14.92 -21.09 -15.82
N ASN A 4 -15.43 -20.26 -16.74
CA ASN A 4 -16.25 -19.09 -16.45
C ASN A 4 -17.75 -19.44 -16.25
N ASN A 5 -18.09 -20.59 -15.65
CA ASN A 5 -19.49 -21.00 -15.49
C ASN A 5 -19.78 -21.72 -14.15
N GLN A 6 -19.59 -21.02 -13.03
CA GLN A 6 -20.02 -21.46 -11.69
C GLN A 6 -21.04 -20.49 -11.06
N SER A 7 -21.92 -19.89 -11.87
CA SER A 7 -22.84 -18.82 -11.45
C SER A 7 -23.92 -19.23 -10.40
N GLY A 8 -23.92 -20.47 -9.92
CA GLY A 8 -24.90 -20.98 -8.94
C GLY A 8 -24.30 -21.76 -7.77
N ARG A 9 -22.98 -21.74 -7.57
CA ARG A 9 -22.33 -22.39 -6.42
C ARG A 9 -22.07 -21.38 -5.31
N PHE A 10 -22.45 -21.77 -4.09
CA PHE A 10 -22.15 -21.03 -2.88
C PHE A 10 -20.89 -21.60 -2.23
N TYR A 11 -20.01 -20.72 -1.78
CA TYR A 11 -18.75 -21.05 -1.13
C TYR A 11 -18.84 -20.69 0.34
N SER A 12 -18.35 -21.58 1.21
CA SER A 12 -18.23 -21.31 2.63
C SER A 12 -17.11 -20.30 2.93
N LEU A 13 -17.18 -19.64 4.08
CA LEU A 13 -16.14 -18.72 4.56
C LEU A 13 -14.73 -19.31 4.50
N GLN A 14 -14.58 -20.60 4.82
CA GLN A 14 -13.29 -21.32 4.79
C GLN A 14 -12.75 -21.45 3.35
N GLU A 15 -13.62 -21.82 2.40
CA GLU A 15 -13.27 -21.99 0.99
C GLU A 15 -12.89 -20.65 0.34
N VAL A 16 -13.65 -19.58 0.64
CA VAL A 16 -13.33 -18.24 0.16
C VAL A 16 -12.02 -17.72 0.74
N SER A 17 -11.77 -17.99 2.02
CA SER A 17 -10.48 -17.69 2.68
C SER A 17 -9.31 -18.34 1.93
N ALA A 18 -9.45 -19.63 1.59
CA ALA A 18 -8.44 -20.37 0.85
C ALA A 18 -8.27 -19.84 -0.59
N GLN A 19 -9.36 -19.50 -1.27
CA GLN A 19 -9.34 -19.03 -2.65
C GLN A 19 -8.78 -17.61 -2.79
N CYS A 20 -9.06 -16.73 -1.82
CA CYS A 20 -8.59 -15.34 -1.83
C CYS A 20 -7.25 -15.16 -1.10
N GLY A 21 -6.79 -16.18 -0.36
CA GLY A 21 -5.60 -16.11 0.49
C GLY A 21 -5.76 -15.08 1.62
N LEU A 22 -6.93 -15.01 2.24
CA LEU A 22 -7.25 -14.08 3.33
C LEU A 22 -7.67 -14.86 4.56
N ALA A 23 -7.27 -14.41 5.75
CA ALA A 23 -7.67 -15.05 7.00
C ALA A 23 -9.19 -14.88 7.23
N PRO A 24 -9.90 -15.90 7.77
CA PRO A 24 -11.35 -15.84 7.97
C PRO A 24 -11.84 -14.64 8.80
N TYR A 25 -11.05 -14.17 9.77
CA TYR A 25 -11.41 -13.01 10.59
C TYR A 25 -11.42 -11.70 9.79
N ILE A 26 -10.60 -11.59 8.73
CA ILE A 26 -10.53 -10.40 7.87
C ILE A 26 -11.80 -10.32 7.02
N LEU A 27 -12.23 -11.45 6.45
CA LEU A 27 -13.48 -11.51 5.69
C LEU A 27 -14.67 -11.12 6.56
N ARG A 28 -14.74 -11.62 7.79
CA ARG A 28 -15.77 -11.23 8.76
C ARG A 28 -15.72 -9.75 9.14
N TYR A 29 -14.52 -9.19 9.25
CA TYR A 29 -14.36 -7.75 9.45
C TYR A 29 -14.84 -6.96 8.23
N TRP A 30 -14.55 -7.42 7.02
CA TRP A 30 -15.04 -6.80 5.78
C TRP A 30 -16.55 -6.90 5.62
N GLU A 31 -17.19 -7.99 6.05
CA GLU A 31 -18.67 -8.10 6.08
C GLU A 31 -19.31 -6.95 6.88
N LEU A 32 -18.67 -6.48 7.95
CA LEU A 32 -19.19 -5.37 8.76
C LEU A 32 -19.06 -4.02 8.05
N HIS A 33 -17.99 -3.84 7.28
CA HIS A 33 -17.71 -2.56 6.63
C HIS A 33 -18.31 -2.45 5.23
N PHE A 34 -18.44 -3.54 4.49
CA PHE A 34 -18.93 -3.54 3.11
C PHE A 34 -20.33 -4.19 3.05
N PRO A 35 -21.42 -3.41 3.22
CA PRO A 35 -22.78 -3.95 3.19
C PRO A 35 -23.15 -4.56 1.83
N GLU A 36 -22.42 -4.20 0.76
CA GLU A 36 -22.55 -4.79 -0.57
C GLU A 36 -22.26 -6.29 -0.60
N LEU A 37 -21.41 -6.80 0.31
CA LEU A 37 -21.16 -8.25 0.46
C LEU A 37 -22.34 -8.98 1.11
N THR A 38 -23.13 -8.28 1.91
CA THR A 38 -24.22 -8.85 2.72
C THR A 38 -25.61 -8.47 2.22
N ALA A 39 -25.72 -7.66 1.16
CA ALA A 39 -26.99 -7.07 0.69
C ALA A 39 -27.95 -8.09 0.04
N ASP A 40 -27.52 -9.33 -0.16
CA ASP A 40 -28.34 -10.38 -0.72
C ASP A 40 -28.92 -11.27 0.39
N ASP A 41 -30.10 -10.88 0.88
CA ASP A 41 -30.86 -11.60 1.92
C ASP A 41 -31.30 -13.01 1.48
N SER A 42 -31.12 -13.38 0.20
CA SER A 42 -31.45 -14.74 -0.30
C SER A 42 -30.35 -15.76 -0.03
N LYS A 43 -29.18 -15.35 0.50
CA LYS A 43 -28.03 -16.23 0.73
C LYS A 43 -28.05 -16.85 2.13
N PRO A 44 -27.61 -18.11 2.28
CA PRO A 44 -27.37 -18.69 3.60
C PRO A 44 -26.28 -17.91 4.33
N LYS A 45 -26.43 -17.80 5.65
CA LYS A 45 -25.51 -17.04 6.51
C LYS A 45 -24.05 -17.52 6.33
N HIS A 46 -23.14 -16.58 6.04
CA HIS A 46 -21.70 -16.84 5.79
C HIS A 46 -21.38 -17.69 4.55
N MET A 47 -22.27 -17.67 3.55
CA MET A 47 -21.98 -18.22 2.22
C MET A 47 -21.85 -17.11 1.19
N TYR A 48 -20.84 -17.24 0.33
CA TYR A 48 -20.50 -16.27 -0.70
C TYR A 48 -20.79 -16.86 -2.08
N ASN A 49 -21.25 -16.03 -3.01
CA ASN A 49 -21.37 -16.41 -4.42
C ASN A 49 -20.09 -16.04 -5.20
N ALA A 50 -20.03 -16.39 -6.48
CA ALA A 50 -18.91 -16.04 -7.34
C ALA A 50 -18.73 -14.51 -7.51
N SER A 51 -19.82 -13.73 -7.47
CA SER A 51 -19.78 -12.27 -7.53
C SER A 51 -19.16 -11.66 -6.27
N ASP A 52 -19.45 -12.21 -5.09
CA ASP A 52 -18.90 -11.78 -3.81
C ASP A 52 -17.40 -12.05 -3.77
N ILE A 53 -16.95 -13.20 -4.29
CA ILE A 53 -15.52 -13.52 -4.43
C ILE A 53 -14.82 -12.49 -5.33
N SER A 54 -15.47 -12.08 -6.42
CA SER A 54 -14.94 -11.05 -7.31
C SER A 54 -14.84 -9.69 -6.59
N LEU A 55 -15.87 -9.34 -5.80
CA LEU A 55 -15.87 -8.12 -4.97
C LEU A 55 -14.79 -8.15 -3.89
N ILE A 56 -14.62 -9.29 -3.19
CA ILE A 56 -13.58 -9.50 -2.18
C ILE A 56 -12.18 -9.31 -2.79
N ASN A 57 -11.94 -9.85 -3.99
CA ASN A 57 -10.66 -9.64 -4.68
C ASN A 57 -10.46 -8.17 -5.09
N ARG A 58 -11.52 -7.45 -5.45
CA ARG A 58 -11.44 -6.01 -5.71
C ARG A 58 -11.12 -5.23 -4.43
N ILE A 59 -11.84 -5.47 -3.34
CA ILE A 59 -11.57 -4.87 -2.01
C ILE A 59 -10.12 -5.15 -1.60
N LYS A 60 -9.64 -6.38 -1.78
CA LYS A 60 -8.24 -6.75 -1.50
C LYS A 60 -7.27 -5.90 -2.29
N THR A 61 -7.54 -5.68 -3.58
CA THR A 61 -6.70 -4.82 -4.42
C THR A 61 -6.69 -3.38 -3.92
N LEU A 62 -7.86 -2.81 -3.60
CA LEU A 62 -7.97 -1.43 -3.11
C LEU A 62 -7.23 -1.21 -1.79
N LEU A 63 -7.31 -2.17 -0.86
CA LEU A 63 -6.71 -2.02 0.47
C LEU A 63 -5.22 -2.37 0.49
N TYR A 64 -4.81 -3.45 -0.18
CA TYR A 64 -3.43 -3.92 -0.11
C TYR A 64 -2.53 -3.39 -1.22
N VAL A 65 -3.06 -3.12 -2.41
CA VAL A 65 -2.26 -2.63 -3.56
C VAL A 65 -2.36 -1.11 -3.65
N GLU A 66 -3.57 -0.56 -3.55
CA GLU A 66 -3.78 0.90 -3.66
C GLU A 66 -3.65 1.61 -2.30
N HIS A 67 -3.48 0.87 -1.20
CA HIS A 67 -3.31 1.40 0.18
C HIS A 67 -4.38 2.39 0.60
N LEU A 68 -5.61 2.22 0.10
CA LEU A 68 -6.74 3.06 0.47
C LEU A 68 -7.23 2.69 1.87
N THR A 69 -7.78 3.69 2.58
CA THR A 69 -8.52 3.41 3.81
C THR A 69 -9.84 2.70 3.48
N ILE A 70 -10.44 2.04 4.47
CA ILE A 70 -11.72 1.33 4.29
C ILE A 70 -12.81 2.29 3.76
N GLU A 71 -12.83 3.54 4.22
CA GLU A 71 -13.79 4.55 3.75
C GLU A 71 -13.56 4.96 2.29
N GLN A 72 -12.30 5.16 1.90
CA GLN A 72 -11.93 5.47 0.52
C GLN A 72 -12.24 4.31 -0.41
N ALA A 73 -11.96 3.07 0.01
CA ALA A 73 -12.27 1.86 -0.74
C ALA A 73 -13.79 1.71 -0.96
N LYS A 74 -14.62 1.99 0.06
CA LYS A 74 -16.09 2.03 -0.11
C LYS A 74 -16.52 3.09 -1.13
N GLY A 75 -15.94 4.29 -1.05
CA GLY A 75 -16.24 5.36 -2.01
C GLY A 75 -15.91 4.95 -3.44
N ARG A 76 -14.76 4.29 -3.63
CA ARG A 76 -14.30 3.80 -4.93
C ARG A 76 -15.16 2.67 -5.47
N LEU A 77 -15.53 1.70 -4.63
CA LEU A 77 -16.44 0.60 -5.01
C LEU A 77 -17.81 1.12 -5.44
N LYS A 78 -18.38 2.09 -4.71
CA LYS A 78 -19.66 2.71 -5.11
C LYS A 78 -19.57 3.44 -6.45
N GLN A 79 -18.46 4.13 -6.72
CA GLN A 79 -18.23 4.75 -8.03
C GLN A 79 -18.14 3.70 -9.14
N GLU A 80 -17.46 2.57 -8.90
CA GLU A 80 -17.33 1.46 -9.86
C GLU A 80 -18.63 0.69 -10.06
N MET A 81 -19.49 0.61 -9.06
CA MET A 81 -20.83 0.03 -9.20
C MET A 81 -21.80 0.97 -9.91
N ALA A 82 -21.66 2.28 -9.72
CA ALA A 82 -22.45 3.31 -10.43
C ALA A 82 -22.01 3.45 -11.89
N PHE A 83 -20.73 3.27 -12.18
CA PHE A 83 -20.15 3.21 -13.52
C PHE A 83 -19.33 1.93 -13.65
N PRO A 84 -19.92 0.83 -14.14
CA PRO A 84 -19.22 -0.45 -14.33
C PRO A 84 -18.05 -0.27 -15.31
N VAL A 85 -16.88 -0.01 -14.77
CA VAL A 85 -15.63 -0.06 -15.54
C VAL A 85 -15.21 -1.53 -15.54
N ASP A 86 -15.29 -2.16 -16.70
CA ASP A 86 -14.78 -3.52 -16.91
C ASP A 86 -13.25 -3.50 -16.77
N TYR A 87 -12.75 -3.98 -15.64
CA TYR A 87 -11.32 -4.12 -15.36
C TYR A 87 -10.77 -5.49 -15.80
N SER A 88 -11.44 -6.20 -16.71
CA SER A 88 -10.74 -7.23 -17.49
C SER A 88 -9.76 -6.53 -18.42
N GLY A 89 -8.45 -6.75 -18.25
CA GLY A 89 -7.35 -6.01 -18.90
C GLY A 89 -7.34 -6.01 -20.43
N LYS A 90 -8.31 -5.33 -21.06
CA LYS A 90 -8.28 -4.86 -22.42
C LYS A 90 -8.33 -3.34 -22.36
N ALA A 91 -7.16 -2.75 -22.54
CA ALA A 91 -7.01 -1.32 -22.75
C ALA A 91 -7.98 -0.86 -23.85
N LYS A 92 -8.93 -0.01 -23.48
CA LYS A 92 -9.64 0.89 -24.39
C LYS A 92 -9.60 2.29 -23.78
N GLU A 93 -9.38 3.23 -24.69
CA GLU A 93 -9.00 4.61 -24.47
C GLU A 93 -9.97 5.35 -23.53
N ALA A 94 -9.37 6.15 -22.64
CA ALA A 94 -10.07 7.06 -21.77
C ALA A 94 -10.67 8.21 -22.59
N GLU A 95 -12.01 8.24 -22.67
CA GLU A 95 -12.77 9.44 -22.99
C GLU A 95 -12.95 10.25 -21.71
N THR A 96 -12.44 11.48 -21.76
CA THR A 96 -12.61 12.58 -20.81
C THR A 96 -14.08 12.85 -20.53
N VAL A 97 -14.46 12.87 -19.25
CA VAL A 97 -15.65 13.58 -18.79
C VAL A 97 -15.24 14.56 -17.69
N GLU A 98 -15.22 15.84 -18.04
CA GLU A 98 -15.23 16.96 -17.12
C GLU A 98 -16.55 16.97 -16.33
N ALA A 99 -16.46 16.99 -15.01
CA ALA A 99 -17.57 17.39 -14.14
C ALA A 99 -17.05 18.09 -12.88
N LYS A 100 -16.85 19.42 -13.04
CA LYS A 100 -17.10 20.51 -12.09
C LYS A 100 -17.41 20.13 -10.62
N ALA A 101 -16.51 20.52 -9.71
CA ALA A 101 -16.84 20.77 -8.31
C ALA A 101 -16.08 22.03 -7.82
N GLU A 102 -16.85 22.99 -7.31
CA GLU A 102 -16.40 24.24 -6.70
C GLU A 102 -15.59 24.02 -5.40
N PRO A 103 -14.70 24.97 -5.05
CA PRO A 103 -13.81 24.87 -3.91
C PRO A 103 -14.53 25.24 -2.60
N GLN A 104 -14.67 24.28 -1.68
CA GLN A 104 -15.01 24.57 -0.29
C GLN A 104 -13.78 24.40 0.61
N GLN A 105 -13.11 25.53 0.80
CA GLN A 105 -12.67 26.13 2.05
C GLN A 105 -11.97 25.24 3.10
N ALA A 106 -10.68 25.54 3.29
CA ALA A 106 -9.87 25.16 4.43
C ALA A 106 -10.35 25.84 5.72
N ALA A 107 -10.43 25.05 6.81
CA ALA A 107 -10.35 25.49 8.20
C ALA A 107 -9.89 24.29 9.07
N PRO A 108 -9.22 24.54 10.21
CA PRO A 108 -7.95 23.91 10.57
C PRO A 108 -8.11 22.64 11.42
N VAL A 109 -7.24 21.66 11.22
CA VAL A 109 -7.12 20.51 12.14
C VAL A 109 -6.08 20.84 13.20
N GLN A 110 -6.57 21.05 14.42
CA GLN A 110 -5.79 21.17 15.63
C GLN A 110 -5.10 19.85 15.95
N GLU A 111 -3.84 19.96 16.34
CA GLU A 111 -3.03 18.96 17.00
C GLU A 111 -3.62 18.67 18.39
N VAL A 112 -4.23 17.49 18.58
CA VAL A 112 -4.44 16.91 19.91
C VAL A 112 -4.55 15.39 19.82
N THR A 113 -3.47 14.71 20.21
CA THR A 113 -3.50 13.39 20.85
C THR A 113 -4.34 13.53 22.14
N PRO A 114 -5.22 12.57 22.48
CA PRO A 114 -4.73 11.48 23.32
C PRO A 114 -5.34 10.10 23.01
N GLU A 115 -4.50 9.09 23.25
CA GLU A 115 -4.85 7.68 23.34
C GLU A 115 -5.92 7.41 24.42
N PRO A 116 -6.82 6.43 24.22
CA PRO A 116 -7.57 5.85 25.31
C PRO A 116 -6.73 4.76 26.00
N GLN A 117 -6.30 5.05 27.23
CA GLN A 117 -5.75 4.08 28.16
C GLN A 117 -6.82 3.05 28.54
N VAL A 118 -6.53 1.76 28.36
CA VAL A 118 -7.22 0.67 29.06
C VAL A 118 -6.21 0.02 29.98
N GLY A 119 -6.38 0.28 31.28
CA GLY A 119 -5.64 -0.39 32.33
C GLY A 119 -6.14 -1.82 32.52
N VAL A 120 -5.21 -2.76 32.56
CA VAL A 120 -5.38 -4.00 33.30
C VAL A 120 -4.10 -4.24 34.09
N ALA A 121 -4.25 -4.26 35.40
CA ALA A 121 -3.20 -4.63 36.34
C ALA A 121 -2.85 -6.11 36.17
N SER A 122 -1.55 -6.40 36.14
CA SER A 122 -0.99 -7.65 36.66
C SER A 122 0.41 -7.35 37.16
N GLU A 123 0.48 -7.18 38.46
CA GLU A 123 1.69 -7.15 39.27
C GLU A 123 2.20 -8.58 39.39
N VAL A 124 3.32 -8.88 38.73
CA VAL A 124 4.20 -9.99 39.11
C VAL A 124 5.63 -9.46 39.11
N VAL A 125 6.16 -9.43 40.32
CA VAL A 125 7.51 -9.11 40.73
C VAL A 125 8.52 -10.07 40.09
N ALA A 126 9.58 -9.52 39.50
CA ALA A 126 10.87 -10.18 39.32
C ALA A 126 11.99 -9.12 39.28
N PRO A 127 12.96 -9.14 40.21
CA PRO A 127 14.17 -8.33 40.09
C PRO A 127 15.20 -9.08 39.24
N SER A 128 15.89 -8.35 38.36
CA SER A 128 17.12 -8.80 37.70
C SER A 128 18.29 -7.90 38.11
N PRO A 129 19.53 -8.41 38.07
CA PRO A 129 20.65 -7.95 38.86
C PRO A 129 21.49 -6.90 38.13
N GLU A 130 22.11 -5.98 38.88
CA GLU A 130 23.10 -5.06 38.34
C GLU A 130 24.38 -5.11 39.19
N VAL A 131 25.43 -5.65 38.54
CA VAL A 131 26.85 -5.25 38.58
C VAL A 131 27.61 -5.34 39.92
N VAL A 132 28.45 -6.36 39.96
CA VAL A 132 29.72 -6.53 40.71
C VAL A 132 30.80 -5.91 39.80
N GLU A 133 31.78 -5.05 40.16
CA GLU A 133 32.73 -4.85 41.28
C GLU A 133 33.46 -3.48 41.01
N PRO A 134 34.46 -2.93 41.78
CA PRO A 134 35.52 -3.65 42.48
C PRO A 134 36.08 -3.10 43.84
N VAL A 135 36.71 -4.03 44.60
CA VAL A 135 37.82 -3.95 45.59
C VAL A 135 37.77 -3.02 46.83
N GLN A 136 37.89 -3.61 48.04
CA GLN A 136 38.96 -3.43 49.06
C GLN A 136 38.52 -4.13 50.37
N GLU A 137 39.11 -5.29 50.71
CA GLU A 137 40.30 -5.42 51.56
C GLU A 137 40.18 -4.68 52.90
N SER A 138 39.88 -5.43 53.97
CA SER A 138 40.44 -5.23 55.32
C SER A 138 40.09 -6.42 56.23
N ALA A 139 41.08 -6.75 57.07
CA ALA A 139 41.24 -7.95 57.89
C ALA A 139 40.25 -8.05 59.10
N PRO A 140 40.23 -9.17 59.85
CA PRO A 140 39.12 -9.57 60.70
C PRO A 140 39.22 -9.03 62.13
N GLU A 141 38.08 -8.66 62.73
CA GLU A 141 37.97 -8.37 64.16
C GLU A 141 36.99 -9.35 64.85
N THR A 142 37.60 -10.18 65.72
CA THR A 142 37.11 -10.61 67.04
C THR A 142 35.77 -11.33 67.13
N VAL A 143 35.85 -12.66 67.20
CA VAL A 143 34.83 -13.52 67.80
C VAL A 143 34.80 -13.27 69.31
N LYS A 144 33.64 -12.86 69.82
CA LYS A 144 33.36 -12.68 71.24
C LYS A 144 32.96 -14.04 71.82
N SER A 145 33.84 -14.61 72.61
CA SER A 145 33.56 -15.76 73.47
C SER A 145 32.65 -15.29 74.62
N GLU A 146 31.47 -15.89 74.76
CA GLU A 146 30.75 -15.87 76.04
C GLU A 146 30.74 -17.28 76.63
N GLU A 147 31.51 -17.34 77.70
CA GLU A 147 31.84 -18.36 78.67
C GLU A 147 30.61 -18.79 79.48
N THR A 148 30.24 -20.07 79.40
CA THR A 148 29.32 -20.70 80.36
C THR A 148 30.14 -21.41 81.43
N ALA A 149 30.05 -20.87 82.65
CA ALA A 149 30.76 -21.32 83.83
C ALA A 149 30.28 -22.70 84.33
N HIS A 150 31.26 -23.44 84.82
CA HIS A 150 31.22 -24.79 85.38
C HIS A 150 30.25 -24.99 86.56
N THR A 151 29.64 -26.18 86.61
CA THR A 151 29.43 -26.92 87.86
C THR A 151 30.15 -28.26 87.78
N ALA A 152 30.99 -28.51 88.76
CA ALA A 152 31.89 -29.66 88.86
C ALA A 152 31.14 -30.99 88.99
N ALA A 153 31.48 -31.91 88.08
CA ALA A 153 31.48 -33.34 88.31
C ALA A 153 32.62 -33.91 87.45
N GLU A 154 33.73 -34.26 88.10
CA GLU A 154 34.64 -35.36 87.75
C GLU A 154 34.62 -35.83 86.28
N SER A 155 35.55 -35.35 85.43
CA SER A 155 35.84 -36.01 84.14
C SER A 155 37.26 -35.73 83.68
N ASP A 156 37.89 -36.79 83.15
CA ASP A 156 39.21 -36.86 82.54
C ASP A 156 39.60 -35.59 81.75
N ALA A 157 40.77 -35.04 82.07
CA ALA A 157 41.45 -34.15 81.15
C ALA A 157 41.84 -34.97 79.91
N MET A 158 41.18 -34.73 78.77
CA MET A 158 41.53 -35.39 77.50
C MET A 158 43.03 -35.16 77.21
N PRO A 159 43.81 -36.22 76.92
CA PRO A 159 45.22 -36.09 76.58
C PRO A 159 45.39 -35.18 75.34
N MET A 160 46.47 -34.39 75.29
CA MET A 160 46.72 -33.40 74.23
C MET A 160 46.65 -33.99 72.80
N ASP A 161 46.94 -35.29 72.66
CA ASP A 161 46.80 -36.06 71.43
C ASP A 161 45.36 -36.17 70.91
N GLU A 162 44.34 -36.10 71.77
CA GLU A 162 42.92 -36.11 71.38
C GLU A 162 42.45 -34.76 70.85
N ILE A 163 42.96 -33.65 71.41
CA ILE A 163 42.68 -32.29 70.92
C ILE A 163 43.29 -32.10 69.53
N HIS A 164 44.55 -32.52 69.33
CA HIS A 164 45.18 -32.48 68.01
C HIS A 164 44.49 -33.38 66.98
N ARG A 165 43.97 -34.54 67.41
CA ARG A 165 43.21 -35.46 66.56
C ARG A 165 41.85 -34.89 66.17
N ALA A 166 41.15 -34.23 67.09
CA ALA A 166 39.89 -33.55 66.82
C ALA A 166 40.09 -32.36 65.86
N ALA A 167 41.09 -31.51 66.10
CA ALA A 167 41.43 -30.40 65.21
C ALA A 167 41.86 -30.88 63.81
N ALA A 168 42.60 -31.98 63.71
CA ALA A 168 42.96 -32.60 62.44
C ALA A 168 41.75 -33.15 61.68
N ALA A 169 40.76 -33.71 62.40
CA ALA A 169 39.50 -34.19 61.81
C ALA A 169 38.65 -33.02 61.29
N GLU A 170 38.58 -31.90 62.03
CA GLU A 170 37.90 -30.68 61.56
C GLU A 170 38.58 -30.07 60.33
N LEU A 171 39.91 -29.97 60.32
CA LEU A 171 40.65 -29.50 59.14
C LEU A 171 40.45 -30.41 57.92
N ALA A 172 40.35 -31.72 58.13
CA ALA A 172 40.02 -32.67 57.06
C ALA A 172 38.59 -32.47 56.54
N ASN A 173 37.62 -32.21 57.44
CA ASN A 173 36.24 -31.95 57.08
C ASN A 173 36.09 -30.63 56.30
N LEU A 174 36.69 -29.54 56.81
CA LEU A 174 36.74 -28.24 56.13
C LEU A 174 37.45 -28.33 54.78
N ARG A 175 38.54 -29.11 54.68
CA ARG A 175 39.22 -29.34 53.40
C ARG A 175 38.31 -30.08 52.41
N GLY A 176 37.56 -31.07 52.88
CA GLY A 176 36.56 -31.76 52.07
C GLY A 176 35.43 -30.83 51.60
N GLU A 177 34.95 -29.96 52.48
CA GLU A 177 33.94 -28.95 52.15
C GLU A 177 34.46 -27.92 51.14
N VAL A 178 35.68 -27.41 51.33
CA VAL A 178 36.36 -26.53 50.36
C VAL A 178 36.51 -27.22 49.01
N GLN A 179 36.88 -28.51 48.99
CA GLN A 179 37.05 -29.27 47.75
C GLN A 179 35.70 -29.51 47.04
N SER A 180 34.63 -29.74 47.80
CA SER A 180 33.25 -29.81 47.30
C SER A 180 32.81 -28.47 46.67
N LEU A 181 32.98 -27.37 47.39
CA LEU A 181 32.66 -26.02 46.91
C LEU A 181 33.49 -25.63 45.67
N GLN A 182 34.77 -26.02 45.62
CA GLN A 182 35.60 -25.82 44.43
C GLN A 182 35.07 -26.60 43.22
N SER A 183 34.61 -27.83 43.41
CA SER A 183 33.98 -28.62 42.35
C SER A 183 32.67 -27.98 41.85
N GLN A 184 31.83 -27.50 42.78
CA GLN A 184 30.58 -26.80 42.43
C GLN A 184 30.86 -25.50 41.66
N LEU A 185 31.85 -24.71 42.11
CA LEU A 185 32.26 -23.49 41.41
C LEU A 185 32.79 -23.77 40.01
N ALA A 186 33.54 -24.86 39.82
CA ALA A 186 34.01 -25.27 38.50
C ALA A 186 32.85 -25.68 37.58
N GLU A 187 31.85 -26.40 38.12
CA GLU A 187 30.65 -26.79 37.37
C GLU A 187 29.82 -25.56 36.96
N GLU A 188 29.59 -24.61 37.86
CA GLU A 188 28.87 -23.36 37.56
C GLU A 188 29.63 -22.47 36.56
N ARG A 189 30.97 -22.42 36.65
CA ARG A 189 31.80 -21.75 35.64
C ARG A 189 31.66 -22.40 34.27
N GLN A 190 31.62 -23.74 34.21
CA GLN A 190 31.42 -24.46 32.95
C GLN A 190 30.03 -24.19 32.36
N LYS A 191 28.97 -24.23 33.20
CA LYS A 191 27.61 -23.88 32.78
C LYS A 191 27.54 -22.45 32.25
N THR A 192 28.13 -21.50 32.96
CA THR A 192 28.19 -20.09 32.56
C THR A 192 28.90 -19.92 31.21
N ALA A 193 30.03 -20.59 31.01
CA ALA A 193 30.76 -20.56 29.75
C ALA A 193 29.93 -21.12 28.58
N SER A 194 29.24 -22.25 28.79
CA SER A 194 28.36 -22.83 27.77
C SER A 194 27.16 -21.93 27.44
N ALA A 195 26.58 -21.27 28.43
CA ALA A 195 25.50 -20.32 28.22
C ALA A 195 25.98 -19.07 27.46
N GLN A 196 27.19 -18.59 27.77
CA GLN A 196 27.79 -17.44 27.09
C GLN A 196 28.10 -17.76 25.61
N GLU A 197 28.54 -18.98 25.30
CA GLU A 197 28.75 -19.43 23.93
C GLU A 197 27.42 -19.47 23.14
N LEU A 198 26.37 -20.08 23.70
CA LEU A 198 25.04 -20.10 23.09
C LEU A 198 24.47 -18.69 22.88
N LEU A 199 24.62 -17.81 23.88
CA LEU A 199 24.18 -16.41 23.76
C LEU A 199 24.94 -15.69 22.65
N SER A 200 26.25 -15.87 22.55
CA SER A 200 27.06 -15.25 21.48
C SER A 200 26.65 -15.76 20.10
N ALA A 201 26.31 -17.05 19.97
CA ALA A 201 25.81 -17.62 18.73
C ALA A 201 24.44 -17.05 18.34
N GLU A 202 23.56 -16.84 19.32
CA GLU A 202 22.24 -16.26 19.05
C GLU A 202 22.34 -14.77 18.71
N VAL A 203 23.20 -14.02 19.39
CA VAL A 203 23.50 -12.61 19.04
C VAL A 203 24.04 -12.51 17.60
N ALA A 204 24.88 -13.45 17.17
CA ALA A 204 25.37 -13.48 15.78
C ALA A 204 24.24 -13.70 14.77
N LYS A 205 23.29 -14.61 15.04
CA LYS A 205 22.10 -14.80 14.17
C LYS A 205 21.21 -13.57 14.14
N VAL A 206 20.98 -12.92 15.28
CA VAL A 206 20.21 -11.68 15.35
C VAL A 206 20.88 -10.59 14.54
N LEU A 207 22.21 -10.47 14.61
CA LEU A 207 22.96 -9.51 13.81
C LEU A 207 22.80 -9.80 12.32
N GLU A 208 22.95 -11.06 11.89
CA GLU A 208 22.77 -11.46 10.49
C GLU A 208 21.36 -11.15 9.97
N THR A 209 20.32 -11.50 10.74
CA THR A 209 18.92 -11.21 10.36
C THR A 209 18.64 -9.70 10.33
N SER A 210 19.23 -8.92 11.25
CA SER A 210 19.10 -7.47 11.24
C SER A 210 19.77 -6.83 10.02
N GLN A 211 20.94 -7.34 9.59
CA GLN A 211 21.63 -6.88 8.39
C GLN A 211 20.86 -7.24 7.13
N ALA A 212 20.29 -8.46 7.07
CA ALA A 212 19.44 -8.87 5.96
C ALA A 212 18.18 -8.00 5.87
N LEU A 213 17.55 -7.67 7.01
CA LEU A 213 16.40 -6.78 7.05
C LEU A 213 16.77 -5.37 6.58
N GLN A 214 17.92 -4.83 7.02
CA GLN A 214 18.42 -3.53 6.57
C GLN A 214 18.66 -3.51 5.06
N ALA A 215 19.29 -4.54 4.50
CA ALA A 215 19.49 -4.66 3.06
C ALA A 215 18.16 -4.67 2.29
N LYS A 216 17.13 -5.34 2.81
CA LYS A 216 15.78 -5.31 2.22
C LYS A 216 15.09 -3.95 2.35
N THR A 217 15.30 -3.22 3.44
CA THR A 217 14.84 -1.84 3.58
C THR A 217 15.51 -0.93 2.54
N ASP A 218 16.81 -1.09 2.30
CA ASP A 218 17.54 -0.29 1.31
C ASP A 218 17.11 -0.62 -0.13
N GLU A 219 16.90 -1.91 -0.46
CA GLU A 219 16.32 -2.33 -1.74
C GLU A 219 14.93 -1.71 -1.96
N LEU A 220 14.06 -1.73 -0.93
CA LEU A 220 12.72 -1.15 -1.01
C LEU A 220 12.78 0.38 -1.22
N ALA A 221 13.71 1.06 -0.53
CA ALA A 221 13.94 2.49 -0.71
C ALA A 221 14.38 2.81 -2.16
N GLN A 222 15.28 2.00 -2.73
CA GLN A 222 15.73 2.15 -4.11
C GLN A 222 14.59 1.95 -5.12
N VAL A 223 13.78 0.90 -4.93
CA VAL A 223 12.61 0.64 -5.80
C VAL A 223 11.59 1.77 -5.70
N ASN A 224 11.32 2.29 -4.51
CA ASN A 224 10.42 3.43 -4.33
C ASN A 224 10.95 4.69 -5.01
N GLN A 225 12.24 4.97 -4.94
CA GLN A 225 12.85 6.09 -5.65
C GLN A 225 12.73 5.93 -7.17
N ALA A 226 12.96 4.73 -7.69
CA ALA A 226 12.79 4.42 -9.11
C ALA A 226 11.32 4.58 -9.55
N LEU A 227 10.36 4.15 -8.73
CA LEU A 227 8.93 4.31 -8.99
C LEU A 227 8.52 5.79 -9.04
N VAL A 228 9.04 6.62 -8.12
CA VAL A 228 8.80 8.07 -8.11
C VAL A 228 9.36 8.72 -9.39
N ALA A 229 10.58 8.34 -9.80
CA ALA A 229 11.17 8.84 -11.04
C ALA A 229 10.34 8.44 -12.28
N ALA A 230 9.88 7.19 -12.36
CA ALA A 230 9.04 6.73 -13.45
C ALA A 230 7.68 7.46 -13.49
N ARG A 231 7.07 7.71 -12.33
CA ARG A 231 5.83 8.52 -12.23
C ARG A 231 6.03 9.95 -12.73
N ALA A 232 7.17 10.57 -12.40
CA ALA A 232 7.51 11.90 -12.90
C ALA A 232 7.67 11.94 -14.43
N GLN A 233 8.33 10.92 -15.01
CA GLN A 233 8.46 10.78 -16.47
C GLN A 233 7.09 10.61 -17.15
N LEU A 234 6.20 9.78 -16.59
CA LEU A 234 4.83 9.63 -17.12
C LEU A 234 4.03 10.93 -17.03
N ALA A 235 4.20 11.71 -15.96
CA ALA A 235 3.55 13.01 -15.82
C ALA A 235 4.01 13.98 -16.92
N GLN A 236 5.32 14.07 -17.17
CA GLN A 236 5.87 14.87 -18.25
C GLN A 236 5.32 14.44 -19.62
N LEU A 237 5.31 13.14 -19.91
CA LEU A 237 4.85 12.62 -21.20
C LEU A 237 3.35 12.86 -21.42
N ASN A 238 2.55 12.84 -20.35
CA ASN A 238 1.15 13.23 -20.40
C ASN A 238 0.95 14.72 -20.65
N GLU A 239 1.80 15.58 -20.09
CA GLU A 239 1.78 17.02 -20.37
C GLU A 239 2.10 17.30 -21.84
N GLU A 240 3.16 16.66 -22.37
CA GLU A 240 3.52 16.72 -23.79
C GLU A 240 2.39 16.22 -24.70
N LEU A 241 1.74 15.10 -24.36
CA LEU A 241 0.59 14.56 -25.10
C LEU A 241 -0.59 15.54 -25.07
N THR A 242 -0.83 16.19 -23.94
CA THR A 242 -1.93 17.17 -23.79
C THR A 242 -1.66 18.41 -24.63
N ALA A 243 -0.43 18.91 -24.63
CA ALA A 243 0.00 20.01 -25.50
C ALA A 243 -0.17 19.65 -26.98
N ALA A 244 0.29 18.47 -27.40
CA ALA A 244 0.16 17.99 -28.78
C ALA A 244 -1.31 17.84 -29.20
N ARG A 245 -2.20 17.38 -28.31
CA ARG A 245 -3.65 17.34 -28.56
C ARG A 245 -4.24 18.73 -28.75
N GLY A 246 -3.81 19.72 -27.97
CA GLY A 246 -4.20 21.11 -28.12
C GLY A 246 -3.78 21.71 -29.47
N GLU A 247 -2.54 21.44 -29.89
CA GLU A 247 -2.04 21.86 -31.21
C GLU A 247 -2.84 21.20 -32.34
N LEU A 248 -3.12 19.90 -32.25
CA LEU A 248 -3.94 19.19 -33.24
C LEU A 248 -5.35 19.78 -33.34
N ALA A 249 -5.99 20.08 -32.20
CA ALA A 249 -7.30 20.70 -32.18
C ALA A 249 -7.30 22.09 -32.83
N SER A 250 -6.26 22.89 -32.59
CA SER A 250 -6.06 24.18 -33.27
C SER A 250 -5.91 24.00 -34.79
N LYS A 251 -5.09 23.04 -35.24
CA LYS A 251 -4.93 22.73 -36.67
C LYS A 251 -6.22 22.20 -37.32
N GLN A 252 -7.01 21.42 -36.61
CA GLN A 252 -8.32 20.98 -37.09
C GLN A 252 -9.29 22.16 -37.26
N SER A 253 -9.27 23.15 -36.36
CA SER A 253 -10.06 24.37 -36.47
C SER A 253 -9.62 25.26 -37.64
N GLU A 254 -8.30 25.44 -37.82
CA GLU A 254 -7.72 26.15 -38.97
C GLU A 254 -8.15 25.50 -40.30
N LEU A 255 -8.04 24.16 -40.39
CA LEU A 255 -8.45 23.39 -41.56
C LEU A 255 -9.94 23.55 -41.85
N ALA A 256 -10.80 23.42 -40.83
CA ALA A 256 -12.24 23.57 -40.98
C ALA A 256 -12.60 24.97 -41.51
N THR A 257 -11.96 26.01 -40.98
CA THR A 257 -12.13 27.39 -41.44
C THR A 257 -11.69 27.56 -42.89
N ALA A 258 -10.53 27.00 -43.26
CA ALA A 258 -10.03 27.04 -44.63
C ALA A 258 -10.97 26.31 -45.61
N LEU A 259 -11.52 25.15 -45.22
CA LEU A 259 -12.50 24.41 -46.01
C LEU A 259 -13.78 25.22 -46.21
N GLN A 260 -14.31 25.84 -45.15
CA GLN A 260 -15.50 26.70 -45.25
C GLN A 260 -15.25 27.91 -46.16
N TYR A 261 -14.07 28.54 -46.05
CA TYR A 261 -13.68 29.63 -46.93
C TYR A 261 -13.58 29.18 -48.40
N SER A 262 -13.00 28.00 -48.67
CA SER A 262 -12.92 27.46 -50.03
C SER A 262 -14.30 27.15 -50.62
N ALA A 263 -15.20 26.54 -49.83
CA ALA A 263 -16.55 26.19 -50.25
C ALA A 263 -17.41 27.44 -50.54
N THR A 264 -17.30 28.48 -49.71
CA THR A 264 -18.00 29.75 -49.94
C THR A 264 -17.51 30.46 -51.20
N ASN A 265 -16.19 30.45 -51.46
CA ASN A 265 -15.63 30.99 -52.69
C ASN A 265 -16.09 30.20 -53.93
N GLU A 266 -16.13 28.87 -53.84
CA GLU A 266 -16.61 28.02 -54.94
C GLU A 266 -18.08 28.30 -55.25
N SER A 267 -18.93 28.40 -54.23
CA SER A 267 -20.34 28.77 -54.38
C SER A 267 -20.52 30.17 -54.97
N ALA A 268 -19.74 31.17 -54.51
CA ALA A 268 -19.77 32.51 -55.05
C ALA A 268 -19.35 32.55 -56.53
N ARG A 269 -18.33 31.76 -56.91
CA ARG A 269 -17.89 31.62 -58.30
C ARG A 269 -18.97 30.96 -59.16
N ALA A 270 -19.63 29.91 -58.68
CA ALA A 270 -20.74 29.27 -59.37
C ALA A 270 -21.90 30.26 -59.62
N ALA A 271 -22.33 31.00 -58.60
CA ALA A 271 -23.38 32.01 -58.72
C ALA A 271 -23.01 33.14 -59.71
N ALA A 272 -21.73 33.54 -59.77
CA ALA A 272 -21.26 34.51 -60.74
C ALA A 272 -21.34 33.97 -62.18
N PHE A 273 -21.01 32.69 -62.40
CA PHE A 273 -21.18 32.04 -63.69
C PHE A 273 -22.64 31.96 -64.12
N ASP A 274 -23.55 31.55 -63.24
CA ASP A 274 -24.99 31.49 -63.54
C ASP A 274 -25.54 32.86 -63.95
N ARG A 275 -25.10 33.93 -63.27
CA ARG A 275 -25.46 35.31 -63.61
C ARG A 275 -24.96 35.71 -64.99
N LEU A 276 -23.71 35.39 -65.32
CA LEU A 276 -23.14 35.67 -66.64
C LEU A 276 -23.84 34.86 -67.74
N GLU A 277 -24.25 33.63 -67.46
CA GLU A 277 -25.00 32.81 -68.41
C GLU A 277 -26.39 33.41 -68.67
N ALA A 278 -27.09 33.85 -67.63
CA ALA A 278 -28.38 34.53 -67.76
C ALA A 278 -28.27 35.84 -68.56
N GLU A 279 -27.21 36.64 -68.30
CA GLU A 279 -26.96 37.87 -69.06
C GLU A 279 -26.64 37.59 -70.52
N ASN A 280 -25.82 36.58 -70.80
CA ASN A 280 -25.53 36.13 -72.17
C ASN A 280 -26.79 35.63 -72.89
N ALA A 281 -27.67 34.89 -72.22
CA ALA A 281 -28.95 34.46 -72.78
C ALA A 281 -29.83 35.66 -73.15
N LEU A 282 -29.91 36.67 -72.28
CA LEU A 282 -30.61 37.92 -72.55
C LEU A 282 -30.03 38.67 -73.76
N LEU A 283 -28.71 38.78 -73.83
CA LEU A 283 -28.02 39.41 -74.97
C LEU A 283 -28.28 38.65 -76.27
N ARG A 284 -28.22 37.32 -76.27
CA ARG A 284 -28.59 36.49 -77.44
C ARG A 284 -30.03 36.75 -77.88
N GLY A 285 -30.96 36.85 -76.92
CA GLY A 285 -32.36 37.20 -77.20
C GLY A 285 -32.50 38.59 -77.85
N LYS A 286 -31.82 39.61 -77.31
CA LYS A 286 -31.79 40.96 -77.89
C LYS A 286 -31.22 40.97 -79.30
N VAL A 287 -30.09 40.29 -79.52
CA VAL A 287 -29.48 40.16 -80.86
C VAL A 287 -30.44 39.49 -81.83
N SER A 288 -31.10 38.40 -81.42
CA SER A 288 -32.12 37.72 -82.25
C SER A 288 -33.27 38.66 -82.63
N ASN A 289 -33.77 39.45 -81.67
CA ASN A 289 -34.81 40.46 -81.94
C ASN A 289 -34.33 41.52 -82.94
N PHE A 290 -33.12 42.06 -82.78
CA PHE A 290 -32.55 43.01 -83.73
C PHE A 290 -32.39 42.41 -85.12
N VAL A 291 -31.94 41.15 -85.22
CA VAL A 291 -31.82 40.43 -86.49
C VAL A 291 -33.20 40.28 -87.16
N ASN A 292 -34.23 39.92 -86.41
CA ASN A 292 -35.60 39.82 -86.93
C ASN A 292 -36.12 41.20 -87.40
N GLN A 293 -35.93 42.26 -86.62
CA GLN A 293 -36.28 43.63 -87.01
C GLN A 293 -35.60 44.06 -88.30
N LEU A 294 -34.30 43.78 -88.46
CA LEU A 294 -33.57 44.06 -89.70
C LEU A 294 -34.12 43.27 -90.88
N LYS A 295 -34.52 42.01 -90.65
CA LYS A 295 -35.13 41.16 -91.67
C LYS A 295 -36.49 41.71 -92.13
N ASP A 296 -37.33 42.12 -91.18
CA ASP A 296 -38.63 42.74 -91.48
C ASP A 296 -38.46 44.05 -92.25
N LEU A 297 -37.53 44.91 -91.83
CA LEU A 297 -37.20 46.14 -92.56
C LEU A 297 -36.71 45.85 -93.98
N SER A 298 -35.85 44.85 -94.16
CA SER A 298 -35.38 44.44 -95.49
C SER A 298 -36.52 43.97 -96.39
N ALA A 299 -37.48 43.21 -95.84
CA ALA A 299 -38.64 42.73 -96.58
C ALA A 299 -39.54 43.89 -97.03
N VAL A 300 -39.77 44.89 -96.17
CA VAL A 300 -40.50 46.12 -96.51
C VAL A 300 -39.79 46.88 -97.64
N LEU A 301 -38.46 47.02 -97.55
CA LEU A 301 -37.66 47.71 -98.57
C LEU A 301 -37.70 46.99 -99.93
N THR A 302 -37.73 45.66 -99.94
CA THR A 302 -37.85 44.88 -101.19
C THR A 302 -39.23 44.94 -101.83
N LYS A 303 -40.30 45.16 -101.05
CA LYS A 303 -41.68 45.34 -101.58
C LYS A 303 -41.95 46.73 -102.15
N THR A 304 -41.08 47.71 -101.89
CA THR A 304 -41.23 49.11 -102.32
C THR A 304 -40.44 49.44 -103.60
N LYS A 305 -39.78 48.46 -104.21
CA LYS A 305 -39.18 48.51 -105.55
C LYS A 305 -40.01 47.68 -106.53
#